data_AF-A0A7X7SC42-F1
#
_entry.id   AF-A0A7X7SC42-F1
#
_cell.length_a   1.000
_cell.length_b   1.000
_cell.length_c   1.000
_cell.angle_alpha   90.00
_cell.angle_beta   90.00
_cell.angle_gamma   90.00
#
_symmetry.space_group_name_H-M   'P 1'
#
loop_
_entity.id
_entity.type
_entity.pdbx_description
1 polymer ?
#
loop_
_entity_poly.entity_id
_entity_poly.type
_entity_poly.pdbx_seq_one_letter_code
_entity_poly.pdbx_strand_id
1 'polypeptide(L)'
;MISQLIFGKNGLLGQHRLYNHIQSLEIEIDSLKVELQKQQDENKRLKTDSFYLEYLVRTRYGMSKKDELPIQFIDIKKEKPATLPTDE
;
A
#
# COMPACT_ATOMS: atom_id res chain seq x y z
N MET A 1 -37.40 29.19 22.23
CA MET A 1 -37.79 27.79 21.90
C MET A 1 -36.97 27.17 20.77
N ILE A 2 -36.70 27.87 19.66
CA ILE A 2 -35.94 27.32 18.51
C ILE A 2 -34.46 26.99 18.86
N SER A 3 -33.81 27.83 19.69
CA SER A 3 -32.42 27.61 20.12
C SER A 3 -32.23 26.31 20.93
N GLN A 4 -33.20 25.94 21.77
CA GLN A 4 -33.17 24.69 22.53
C GLN A 4 -33.27 23.44 21.64
N LEU A 5 -33.96 23.55 20.50
CA LEU A 5 -34.12 22.45 19.54
C LEU A 5 -32.84 22.21 18.73
N ILE A 6 -32.08 23.28 18.47
CA ILE A 6 -30.83 23.23 17.71
C ILE A 6 -29.64 22.84 18.62
N PHE A 7 -29.58 23.40 19.85
CA PHE A 7 -28.45 23.24 20.77
C PHE A 7 -28.73 22.34 21.98
N GLY A 8 -29.93 21.77 22.11
CA GLY A 8 -30.24 20.81 23.17
C GLY A 8 -29.42 19.52 23.05
N LYS A 9 -29.33 18.74 24.14
CA LYS A 9 -28.58 17.47 24.18
C LYS A 9 -28.97 16.46 23.09
N ASN A 10 -30.21 16.53 22.60
CA ASN A 10 -30.73 15.74 21.47
C ASN A 10 -31.03 16.62 20.23
N GLY A 11 -30.40 17.78 20.13
CA GLY A 11 -30.62 18.72 19.04
C GLY A 11 -30.02 18.26 17.72
N LEU A 12 -30.52 18.83 16.62
CA LEU A 12 -30.15 18.48 15.24
C LEU A 12 -28.63 18.47 15.00
N LEU A 13 -27.88 19.34 15.68
CA LEU A 13 -26.42 19.45 15.57
C LEU A 13 -25.70 18.24 16.16
N GLY A 14 -26.21 17.69 17.27
CA GLY A 14 -25.69 16.47 17.88
C GLY A 14 -25.96 15.24 17.00
N GLN A 15 -27.16 15.17 16.44
CA GLN A 15 -27.55 14.10 15.52
C GLN A 15 -26.73 14.13 14.22
N HIS A 16 -26.47 15.32 13.67
CA HIS A 16 -25.61 15.46 12.48
C HIS A 16 -24.15 15.07 12.77
N ARG A 17 -23.60 15.43 13.95
CA ARG A 17 -22.26 15.00 14.35
C ARG A 17 -22.17 13.49 14.51
N LEU A 18 -23.18 12.89 15.15
CA LEU A 18 -23.25 11.44 15.32
C LEU A 18 -23.37 10.73 13.97
N TYR A 19 -24.20 11.24 13.07
CA TYR A 19 -24.36 10.72 11.72
C TYR A 19 -23.05 10.77 10.92
N ASN A 20 -22.34 11.90 10.96
CA ASN A 20 -21.01 12.02 10.35
C ASN A 20 -20.01 11.04 10.96
N HIS A 21 -20.06 10.82 12.26
CA HIS A 21 -19.17 9.87 12.93
C HIS A 21 -19.46 8.43 12.49
N ILE A 22 -20.73 8.05 12.40
CA ILE A 22 -21.17 6.75 11.88
C ILE A 22 -20.65 6.58 10.45
N GLN A 23 -20.86 7.57 9.57
CA GLN A 23 -20.34 7.50 8.19
C GLN A 23 -18.82 7.35 8.14
N SER A 24 -18.08 8.09 8.98
CA SER A 24 -16.62 7.97 9.01
C SER A 24 -16.17 6.57 9.42
N LEU A 25 -16.85 5.97 10.39
CA LEU A 25 -16.57 4.61 10.85
C LEU A 25 -16.95 3.57 9.79
N GLU A 26 -18.06 3.78 9.07
CA GLU A 26 -18.46 2.89 7.97
C GLU A 26 -17.42 2.88 6.85
N ILE A 27 -16.91 4.06 6.46
CA ILE A 27 -15.84 4.18 5.46
C ILE A 27 -14.58 3.47 5.94
N GLU A 28 -14.20 3.65 7.21
CA GLU A 28 -13.03 3.00 7.78
C GLU A 28 -13.19 1.47 7.78
N ILE A 29 -14.34 0.97 8.21
CA ILE A 29 -14.67 -0.46 8.19
C ILE A 29 -14.58 -1.03 6.78
N ASP A 30 -15.14 -0.34 5.79
CA ASP A 30 -15.11 -0.83 4.41
C ASP A 30 -13.70 -0.80 3.82
N SER A 31 -12.89 0.22 4.17
CA SER A 31 -11.48 0.26 3.78
C SER A 31 -10.68 -0.92 4.39
N LEU A 32 -10.91 -1.21 5.67
CA LEU A 32 -10.28 -2.33 6.38
C LEU A 32 -10.70 -3.69 5.81
N LYS A 33 -11.97 -3.85 5.43
CA LYS A 33 -12.45 -5.08 4.75
C LYS A 33 -11.76 -5.29 3.42
N VAL A 34 -11.59 -4.23 2.62
CA VAL A 34 -10.89 -4.31 1.33
C VAL A 34 -9.43 -4.71 1.53
N GLU A 35 -8.75 -4.12 2.50
CA GLU A 35 -7.38 -4.48 2.82
C GLU A 35 -7.26 -5.92 3.33
N LEU A 36 -8.17 -6.34 4.21
CA LEU A 36 -8.22 -7.71 4.71
C LEU A 36 -8.44 -8.72 3.58
N GLN A 37 -9.37 -8.44 2.67
CA GLN A 37 -9.62 -9.29 1.50
C GLN A 37 -8.37 -9.40 0.63
N LYS A 38 -7.71 -8.27 0.35
CA LYS A 38 -6.45 -8.25 -0.41
C LYS A 38 -5.36 -9.09 0.26
N GLN A 39 -5.21 -8.98 1.57
CA GLN A 39 -4.23 -9.78 2.32
C GLN A 39 -4.58 -11.27 2.31
N GLN A 40 -5.86 -11.62 2.40
CA GLN A 40 -6.30 -13.01 2.32
C GLN A 40 -6.03 -13.62 0.94
N ASP A 41 -6.31 -12.88 -0.13
CA ASP A 41 -6.02 -13.32 -1.50
C ASP A 41 -4.52 -13.47 -1.73
N GLU A 42 -3.71 -12.55 -1.19
CA GLU A 42 -2.25 -12.65 -1.22
C GLU A 42 -1.77 -13.89 -0.44
N ASN A 43 -2.29 -14.12 0.76
CA ASN A 43 -1.94 -15.29 1.58
C ASN A 43 -2.29 -16.60 0.86
N LYS A 44 -3.45 -16.63 0.19
CA LYS A 44 -3.87 -17.77 -0.62
C LYS A 44 -2.90 -18.00 -1.76
N ARG A 45 -2.55 -16.97 -2.52
CA ARG A 45 -1.56 -17.06 -3.63
C ARG A 45 -0.22 -17.58 -3.14
N LEU A 46 0.31 -17.04 -2.04
CA LEU A 46 1.57 -17.50 -1.44
C LEU A 46 1.54 -18.98 -1.04
N LYS A 47 0.38 -19.52 -0.65
CA LYS A 47 0.23 -20.92 -0.25
C LYS A 47 -0.01 -21.87 -1.42
N THR A 48 -0.76 -21.43 -2.43
CA THR A 48 -1.23 -22.32 -3.52
C THR A 48 -0.40 -22.22 -4.79
N ASP A 49 0.31 -21.12 -5.00
CA ASP A 49 1.03 -20.85 -6.25
C ASP A 49 2.55 -20.80 -6.02
N SER A 50 3.21 -21.89 -6.41
CA SER A 50 4.67 -22.05 -6.33
C SER A 50 5.41 -21.09 -7.27
N PHE A 51 4.85 -20.80 -8.46
CA PHE A 51 5.48 -19.89 -9.43
C PHE A 51 5.43 -18.44 -8.92
N TYR A 52 4.33 -18.06 -8.29
CA TYR A 52 4.20 -16.75 -7.65
C TYR A 52 5.23 -16.56 -6.53
N LEU A 53 5.45 -17.60 -5.72
CA LEU A 53 6.46 -17.58 -4.67
C LEU A 53 7.87 -17.46 -5.24
N GLU A 54 8.21 -18.25 -6.28
CA GLU A 54 9.51 -18.16 -6.96
C GLU A 54 9.74 -16.77 -7.57
N TYR A 55 8.72 -16.18 -8.20
CA TYR A 55 8.77 -14.82 -8.72
C TYR A 55 9.04 -13.79 -7.62
N LEU A 56 8.35 -13.86 -6.49
CA LEU A 56 8.55 -12.93 -5.38
C LEU A 56 9.94 -13.05 -4.75
N VAL A 57 10.39 -14.29 -4.53
CA VAL A 57 11.71 -14.60 -3.97
C VAL A 57 12.82 -14.05 -4.89
N ARG A 58 12.67 -14.18 -6.21
CA ARG A 58 13.62 -13.62 -7.18
C ARG A 58 13.57 -12.10 -7.29
N THR A 59 12.38 -11.51 -7.37
CA THR A 59 12.23 -10.06 -7.64
C THR A 59 12.39 -9.18 -6.42
N ARG A 60 11.81 -9.57 -5.27
CA ARG A 60 11.82 -8.75 -4.06
C ARG A 60 12.99 -9.07 -3.14
N TYR A 61 13.43 -10.33 -3.11
CA TYR A 61 14.45 -10.79 -2.19
C TYR A 61 15.78 -11.13 -2.88
N GLY A 62 15.85 -11.05 -4.22
CA GLY A 62 17.07 -11.30 -4.98
C GLY A 62 17.61 -12.72 -4.82
N MET A 63 16.77 -13.66 -4.37
CA MET A 63 17.18 -15.04 -4.10
C MET A 63 17.08 -15.87 -5.38
N SER A 64 18.13 -16.64 -5.65
CA SER A 64 18.19 -17.62 -6.73
C SER A 64 18.03 -19.04 -6.16
N LYS A 65 17.68 -20.02 -7.01
CA LYS A 65 17.63 -21.42 -6.54
C LYS A 65 19.02 -21.87 -6.10
N LYS A 66 19.05 -22.90 -5.26
CA LYS A 66 20.30 -23.57 -4.89
C LYS A 66 20.98 -24.02 -6.20
N ASP A 67 22.23 -23.62 -6.37
CA ASP A 67 23.07 -23.87 -7.55
C ASP A 67 22.79 -23.00 -8.80
N GLU A 68 21.93 -21.97 -8.70
CA GLU A 68 21.81 -20.92 -9.74
C GLU A 68 22.70 -19.72 -9.41
N LEU A 69 23.45 -19.22 -10.41
CA LEU A 69 24.20 -17.96 -10.29
C LEU A 69 23.22 -16.78 -10.29
N PRO A 70 23.17 -15.96 -9.22
CA PRO A 70 22.29 -14.79 -9.19
C PRO A 70 22.78 -13.74 -10.20
N ILE A 71 22.01 -13.54 -11.28
CA ILE A 71 22.25 -12.45 -12.23
C ILE A 71 21.45 -11.24 -11.77
N GLN A 72 22.12 -10.29 -11.13
CA GLN A 72 21.54 -9.00 -10.80
C GLN A 72 21.80 -8.02 -11.95
N PHE A 73 20.74 -7.55 -12.61
CA PHE A 73 20.83 -6.45 -13.54
C PHE A 73 20.98 -5.15 -12.74
N ILE A 74 22.22 -4.66 -12.63
CA ILE A 74 22.50 -3.32 -12.12
C ILE A 74 22.32 -2.33 -13.26
N ASP A 75 21.45 -1.34 -13.07
CA ASP A 75 21.39 -0.16 -13.93
C ASP A 75 22.70 0.60 -13.73
N ILE A 76 23.66 0.35 -14.61
CA ILE A 76 24.89 1.14 -14.69
C ILE A 76 24.43 2.53 -15.13
N LYS A 77 24.27 3.46 -14.17
CA LYS A 77 24.17 4.88 -14.49
C LYS A 77 25.40 5.20 -15.34
N LYS A 78 25.20 5.43 -16.64
CA LYS A 78 26.24 5.89 -17.53
C LYS A 78 26.75 7.22 -16.97
N GLU A 79 27.85 7.19 -16.22
CA GLU A 79 28.57 8.40 -15.90
C GLU A 79 28.98 9.03 -17.22
N LYS A 80 28.55 10.29 -17.42
CA LYS A 80 28.91 11.10 -18.56
C LYS A 80 30.44 11.11 -18.64
N PRO A 81 31.05 10.73 -19.78
CA PRO A 81 32.50 10.65 -19.86
C PRO A 81 33.10 12.01 -19.49
N ALA A 82 34.05 12.00 -18.56
CA ALA A 82 34.80 13.17 -18.16
C ALA A 82 35.40 13.81 -19.42
N THR A 83 35.06 15.07 -19.67
CA THR A 83 35.69 15.87 -20.72
C THR A 83 37.17 15.95 -20.41
N LEU A 84 37.99 15.31 -21.25
CA LEU A 84 39.44 15.47 -21.23
C LEU A 84 39.77 16.96 -21.38
N PRO A 85 40.71 17.52 -20.61
CA PRO A 85 41.15 18.88 -20.83
C PRO A 85 41.76 18.98 -22.22
N THR A 86 41.23 19.90 -23.04
CA THR A 86 41.89 20.37 -24.24
C THR A 86 43.14 21.13 -23.81
N ASP A 87 44.31 20.55 -24.07
CA ASP A 87 45.58 21.27 -23.98
C ASP A 87 45.61 22.29 -25.13
N GLU A 88 45.63 23.58 -24.78
CA GLU A 88 45.97 24.71 -25.66
C GLU A 88 47.50 24.90 -25.72
#